data_AF-A0A8J8F0N3-F1
#
_entry.id   AF-A0A8J8F0N3-F1
#
_cell.length_a   1.000
_cell.length_b   1.000
_cell.length_c   1.000
_cell.angle_alpha   90.00
_cell.angle_beta   90.00
_cell.angle_gamma   90.00
#
_symmetry.space_group_name_H-M   'P 1'
#
loop_
_entity.id
_entity.type
_entity.pdbx_description
1 polymer ?
#
loop_
_entity_poly.entity_id
_entity_poly.type
_entity_poly.pdbx_seq_one_letter_code
_entity_poly.pdbx_strand_id
1 'polypeptide(L)' 'MRDFYIAHEDEIKSGETTDVYFIRTKKVLEEKNVHKKVFADISTTSL' A
#
# COMPACT_ATOMS: atom_id res chain seq x y z
N MET A 1 -9.16 -6.98 -21.76
CA MET A 1 -9.87 -5.69 -21.61
C MET A 1 -11.06 -5.97 -20.70
N ARG A 2 -11.29 -5.16 -19.66
CA ARG A 2 -12.39 -5.37 -18.71
C ARG A 2 -13.55 -4.44 -19.05
N ASP A 3 -14.78 -4.88 -18.76
CA ASP A 3 -15.99 -4.11 -19.04
C ASP A 3 -16.14 -2.89 -18.11
N PHE A 4 -15.55 -2.94 -16.91
CA PHE A 4 -15.61 -1.87 -15.91
C PHE A 4 -14.23 -1.59 -15.31
N TYR A 5 -13.98 -0.32 -14.98
CA TYR A 5 -12.77 0.15 -14.28
C TYR A 5 -12.93 -0.02 -12.76
N ILE A 6 -13.04 -1.27 -12.32
CA ILE A 6 -13.09 -1.64 -10.91
C ILE A 6 -11.91 -2.53 -10.56
N ALA A 7 -11.47 -2.45 -9.32
CA ALA A 7 -10.56 -3.44 -8.75
C ALA A 7 -11.37 -4.64 -8.24
N HIS A 8 -10.96 -5.84 -8.62
CA HIS A 8 -11.46 -7.09 -8.08
C HIS A 8 -10.84 -7.40 -6.72
N GLU A 9 -11.46 -8.34 -6.01
CA GLU A 9 -11.05 -8.73 -4.66
C GLU A 9 -9.56 -9.15 -4.59
N ASP A 10 -9.09 -9.91 -5.57
CA ASP A 10 -7.71 -10.38 -5.61
C ASP A 10 -6.70 -9.23 -5.77
N GLU A 11 -7.05 -8.20 -6.56
CA GLU A 11 -6.19 -7.03 -6.79
C GLU A 11 -6.11 -6.13 -5.55
N ILE A 12 -7.21 -6.05 -4.79
CA ILE A 12 -7.23 -5.32 -3.51
C ILE A 12 -6.39 -6.08 -2.48
N LYS A 13 -6.57 -7.41 -2.38
CA LYS A 13 -5.85 -8.26 -1.43
C LYS A 13 -4.36 -8.37 -1.75
N SER A 14 -3.97 -8.31 -3.02
CA SER A 14 -2.56 -8.30 -3.45
C SER A 14 -1.89 -6.94 -3.26
N GLY A 15 -2.65 -5.87 -2.97
CA GLY A 15 -2.16 -4.52 -2.79
C GLY A 15 -1.87 -3.79 -4.11
N GLU A 16 -2.39 -4.28 -5.24
CA GLU A 16 -2.23 -3.66 -6.56
C GLU A 16 -2.95 -2.30 -6.67
N THR A 17 -3.91 -2.05 -5.79
CA THR A 17 -4.67 -0.78 -5.71
C THR A 17 -4.02 0.27 -4.79
N THR A 18 -2.78 0.07 -4.36
CA THR A 18 -2.08 1.01 -3.46
C THR A 18 -1.36 2.11 -4.23
N ASP A 19 -1.09 3.23 -3.56
CA ASP A 19 -0.25 4.26 -4.13
C ASP A 19 1.18 3.75 -4.36
N VAL A 20 1.73 4.05 -5.54
CA VAL A 20 3.05 3.55 -5.99
C VAL A 20 4.18 3.85 -4.99
N TYR A 21 4.06 4.91 -4.17
CA TYR A 21 5.08 5.25 -3.19
C TYR A 21 5.20 4.21 -2.06
N PHE A 22 4.15 3.45 -1.74
CA PHE A 22 4.23 2.37 -0.74
C PHE A 22 5.15 1.24 -1.22
N ILE A 23 5.00 0.81 -2.48
CA ILE A 23 5.84 -0.23 -3.09
C ILE A 23 7.30 0.24 -3.18
N ARG A 24 7.52 1.49 -3.60
CA ARG A 24 8.87 2.09 -3.64
C ARG A 24 9.50 2.17 -2.25
N THR A 25 8.71 2.55 -1.23
CA THR A 25 9.17 2.62 0.15
C THR A 25 9.55 1.24 0.67
N LYS A 26 8.72 0.22 0.43
CA LYS A 26 9.02 -1.17 0.81
C LYS A 26 10.37 -1.62 0.24
N LYS A 27 10.61 -1.39 -1.05
CA LYS A 27 11.89 -1.73 -1.71
C LYS A 27 13.10 -1.05 -1.03
N VAL A 28 12.99 0.24 -0.73
CA VAL A 28 14.08 0.99 -0.06
C VAL A 28 14.35 0.45 1.35
N LEU A 29 13.30 0.10 2.10
CA LEU A 29 13.45 -0.47 3.44
C LEU A 29 14.11 -1.86 3.41
N GLU A 30 13.71 -2.72 2.47
CA GLU A 30 14.31 -4.04 2.26
C GLU A 30 15.79 -3.94 1.86
N GLU A 31 16.13 -3.10 0.88
CA GLU A 31 17.51 -2.88 0.43
C GLU A 31 18.42 -2.32 1.54
N LYS A 32 17.87 -1.50 2.44
CA LYS A 32 18.59 -0.93 3.58
C LYS A 32 18.52 -1.81 4.84
N ASN A 33 17.90 -2.98 4.77
CA ASN A 33 17.67 -3.87 5.90
C ASN A 33 17.03 -3.17 7.13
N VAL A 34 16.09 -2.26 6.87
CA VAL A 34 15.37 -1.51 7.91
C VAL A 34 14.10 -2.27 8.25
N HIS A 35 14.15 -3.03 9.33
CA HIS A 35 13.00 -3.74 9.88
C HIS A 35 12.80 -3.39 11.36
N LYS A 36 11.76 -2.61 11.67
CA LYS A 36 11.50 -2.06 13.01
C LYS A 36 10.04 -2.29 13.40
N LYS A 37 9.80 -2.51 14.70
CA LYS A 37 8.44 -2.51 15.26
C LYS A 37 7.94 -1.07 15.34
N VAL A 38 6.76 -0.81 14.80
CA VAL A 38 6.14 0.51 14.74
C VAL A 38 4.67 0.42 15.16
N PHE A 39 4.10 1.57 15.53
CA PHE A 39 2.67 1.74 15.75
C PHE A 39 2.14 2.71 14.70
N ALA A 40 1.04 2.36 14.04
CA ALA A 40 0.33 3.23 13.10
C ALA A 40 -1.02 3.58 13.70
N ASP A 41 -1.42 4.85 13.57
CA ASP A 41 -2.70 5.36 14.05
C ASP A 41 -3.55 5.83 12.86
N ILE A 42 -4.86 5.78 13.01
CA ILE A 42 -5.82 6.20 11.98
C ILE A 42 -6.62 7.36 12.54
N SER A 43 -6.40 8.55 12.00
CA SER A 43 -7.08 9.78 12.39
C SER A 43 -7.43 10.61 11.16
N THR A 44 -8.25 11.64 11.35
CA THR A 44 -8.59 12.59 10.30
C THR A 44 -8.00 13.96 10.63
N THR A 45 -7.62 14.71 9.60
CA THR A 45 -7.16 16.11 9.77
C THR A 45 -8.32 17.08 9.95
N SER A 46 -9.51 16.69 9.47
CA SER A 46 -10.76 17.42 9.56
C SER A 46 -11.92 16.42 9.51
N LEU A 47 -13.14 16.87 9.81
CA LEU A 47 -14.37 16.12 9.59
C LEU A 47 -15.03 16.56 8.28
#